data_AF-A0A3C0TD13-F1
#
_entry.id   AF-A0A3C0TD13-F1
#
_cell.length_a   1.000
_cell.length_b   1.000
_cell.length_c   1.000
_cell.angle_alpha   90.00
_cell.angle_beta   90.00
_cell.angle_gamma   90.00
#
_symmetry.space_group_name_H-M   'P 1'
#
loop_
_entity.id
_entity.type
_entity.pdbx_description
1 polymer ?
#
loop_
_entity_poly.entity_id
_entity_poly.type
_entity_poly.pdbx_seq_one_letter_code
_entity_poly.pdbx_strand_id
1 'polypeptide(L)'
;MTDFINLALPGVRELQPYQPGKPIEELEREMGLTDVVKLASNENPLGASQSVKDSLADVLPELARYPDGSAYLLKNRLSEFLGVATETLTIGNGSND
;
A
#
# COMPACT_ATOMS: atom_id res chain seq x y z
N MET A 1 -34.97 -11.20 -15.36
CA MET A 1 -33.53 -11.08 -15.07
C MET A 1 -33.43 -10.43 -13.70
N THR A 2 -32.76 -11.05 -12.73
CA THR A 2 -32.61 -10.48 -11.39
C THR A 2 -31.60 -9.34 -11.44
N ASP A 3 -31.97 -8.17 -10.94
CA ASP A 3 -31.03 -7.07 -10.75
C ASP A 3 -30.14 -7.37 -9.54
N PHE A 4 -28.88 -7.74 -9.80
CA PHE A 4 -27.94 -8.12 -8.74
C PHE A 4 -27.56 -6.95 -7.83
N ILE A 5 -27.74 -5.69 -8.28
CA ILE A 5 -27.50 -4.51 -7.43
C ILE A 5 -28.48 -4.51 -6.25
N ASN A 6 -29.72 -4.96 -6.45
CA ASN A 6 -30.71 -5.08 -5.39
C ASN A 6 -30.43 -6.19 -4.38
N LEU A 7 -29.46 -7.08 -4.65
CA LEU A 7 -29.03 -8.13 -3.72
C LEU A 7 -27.91 -7.66 -2.78
N ALA A 8 -27.26 -6.52 -3.07
CA ALA A 8 -26.22 -5.97 -2.21
C ALA A 8 -26.81 -5.32 -0.94
N LEU A 9 -26.05 -5.34 0.16
CA LEU A 9 -26.44 -4.68 1.40
C LEU A 9 -26.65 -3.17 1.19
N PRO A 10 -27.60 -2.52 1.91
CA PRO A 10 -27.87 -1.08 1.79
C PRO A 10 -26.60 -0.21 1.81
N GLY A 11 -25.70 -0.43 2.77
CA GLY A 11 -24.47 0.36 2.89
C GLY A 11 -23.54 0.24 1.68
N VAL A 12 -23.51 -0.92 0.99
CA VAL A 12 -22.69 -1.11 -0.22
C VAL A 12 -23.28 -0.36 -1.41
N ARG A 13 -24.62 -0.29 -1.50
CA ARG A 13 -25.33 0.41 -2.58
C ARG A 13 -25.15 1.93 -2.52
N GLU A 14 -24.86 2.45 -1.34
CA GLU A 14 -24.68 3.89 -1.10
C GLU A 14 -23.20 4.34 -1.27
N LEU A 15 -22.25 3.41 -1.37
CA LEU A 15 -20.84 3.74 -1.55
C LEU A 15 -20.63 4.53 -2.83
N GLN A 16 -19.92 5.66 -2.71
CA GLN A 16 -19.38 6.36 -3.85
C GLN A 16 -18.02 5.75 -4.20
N PRO A 17 -17.74 5.46 -5.49
CA PRO A 17 -16.43 4.98 -5.89
C PRO A 17 -15.34 5.96 -5.46
N TYR A 18 -14.27 5.44 -4.86
CA TYR A 18 -13.06 6.22 -4.60
C TYR A 18 -12.50 6.73 -5.93
N GLN A 19 -12.15 8.01 -5.97
CA GLN A 19 -11.52 8.64 -7.13
C GLN A 19 -10.03 8.79 -6.86
N PRO A 20 -9.17 7.87 -7.35
CA PRO A 20 -7.73 8.01 -7.20
C PRO A 20 -7.21 9.21 -7.99
N GLY A 21 -6.04 9.72 -7.61
CA GLY A 21 -5.30 10.68 -8.42
C GLY A 21 -4.98 10.11 -9.81
N LYS A 22 -4.99 10.96 -10.83
CA LYS A 22 -4.70 10.58 -12.21
C LYS A 22 -3.26 10.00 -12.34
N PRO A 23 -3.07 8.81 -12.95
CA PRO A 23 -1.74 8.26 -13.22
C PRO A 23 -0.92 9.17 -14.14
N ILE A 24 0.41 9.16 -13.97
CA ILE A 24 1.32 9.94 -14.85
C ILE A 24 1.13 9.49 -16.30
N GLU A 25 1.10 8.18 -16.52
CA GLU A 25 1.05 7.58 -17.85
C GLU A 25 -0.25 7.94 -18.58
N GLU A 26 -1.34 8.14 -17.84
CA GLU A 26 -2.61 8.62 -18.39
C GLU A 26 -2.52 10.10 -18.79
N LEU A 27 -1.96 10.93 -17.91
CA LEU A 27 -1.73 12.35 -18.16
C LEU A 27 -0.84 12.58 -19.39
N GLU A 28 0.26 11.82 -19.49
CA GLU A 28 1.20 11.90 -20.61
C GLU A 28 0.53 11.57 -21.96
N ARG A 29 -0.27 10.50 -22.00
CA ARG A 29 -1.02 10.11 -23.21
C ARG A 29 -2.05 11.15 -23.63
N GLU A 30 -2.77 11.74 -22.66
CA GLU A 30 -3.82 12.73 -22.94
C GLU A 30 -3.27 14.08 -23.38
N MET A 31 -2.17 14.52 -22.75
CA MET A 31 -1.65 15.88 -22.92
C MET A 31 -0.42 15.95 -23.84
N GLY A 32 0.11 14.80 -24.29
CA GLY A 32 1.32 14.74 -25.12
C GLY A 32 2.57 15.22 -24.37
N LEU A 33 2.60 15.06 -23.05
CA LEU A 33 3.71 15.44 -22.19
C LEU A 33 4.76 14.32 -22.16
N THR A 34 6.03 14.70 -22.08
CA THR A 34 7.17 13.76 -21.97
C THR A 34 8.01 13.98 -20.71
N ASP A 35 7.70 15.02 -19.95
CA ASP A 35 8.39 15.38 -18.72
C ASP A 35 7.35 15.84 -17.68
N VAL A 36 7.13 14.99 -16.67
CA VAL A 36 6.11 15.19 -15.64
C VAL A 36 6.77 15.11 -14.26
N VAL A 37 6.64 16.17 -13.47
CA VAL A 37 7.06 16.19 -12.07
C VAL A 37 5.86 15.84 -11.18
N LYS A 38 5.86 14.64 -10.60
CA LYS A 38 4.78 14.17 -9.72
C LYS A 38 4.93 14.70 -8.29
N LEU A 39 3.96 15.50 -7.85
CA LEU A 39 3.88 16.07 -6.49
C LEU A 39 2.50 15.85 -5.82
N ALA A 40 1.73 14.86 -6.27
CA ALA A 40 0.30 14.73 -5.97
C ALA A 40 -0.07 13.62 -4.95
N SER A 41 0.90 12.88 -4.39
CA SER A 41 0.62 11.68 -3.58
C SER A 41 1.45 11.56 -2.29
N ASN A 42 2.11 12.64 -1.86
CA ASN A 42 2.97 12.66 -0.66
C ASN A 42 4.07 11.59 -0.64
N GLU A 43 4.51 11.14 -1.82
CA GLU A 43 5.60 10.18 -1.97
C GLU A 43 6.93 10.82 -1.59
N ASN A 44 7.85 10.03 -1.02
CA ASN A 44 9.20 10.51 -0.73
C ASN A 44 10.01 10.57 -2.03
N PRO A 45 10.48 11.76 -2.47
CA PRO A 45 11.22 11.91 -3.74
C PRO A 45 12.59 11.23 -3.71
N LEU A 46 13.12 10.87 -2.53
CA LEU A 46 14.38 10.15 -2.39
C LEU A 46 14.25 8.64 -2.67
N GLY A 47 13.02 8.12 -2.70
CA GLY A 47 12.73 6.69 -2.82
C GLY A 47 13.20 5.87 -1.62
N ALA A 48 13.27 4.56 -1.81
CA ALA A 48 13.75 3.63 -0.78
C ALA A 48 15.27 3.74 -0.56
N SER A 49 15.73 3.55 0.68
CA SER A 49 17.16 3.49 1.00
C SER A 49 17.84 2.30 0.32
N GLN A 50 19.17 2.37 0.17
CA GLN A 50 19.94 1.27 -0.41
C GLN A 50 19.78 -0.03 0.39
N SER A 51 19.77 0.05 1.73
CA SER A 51 19.57 -1.11 2.61
C SER A 51 18.25 -1.84 2.37
N VAL A 52 17.18 -1.10 2.06
CA VAL A 52 15.87 -1.69 1.72
C VAL A 52 15.93 -2.38 0.36
N LYS A 53 16.57 -1.75 -0.64
CA LYS A 53 16.73 -2.35 -1.98
C LYS A 53 17.50 -3.66 -1.92
N ASP A 54 18.59 -3.70 -1.16
CA ASP A 54 19.41 -4.91 -0.99
C ASP A 54 18.62 -6.02 -0.28
N SER A 55 17.91 -5.68 0.81
CA SER A 55 17.07 -6.63 1.55
C SER A 55 15.93 -7.20 0.70
N LEU A 56 15.34 -6.39 -0.20
CA LEU A 56 14.32 -6.87 -1.13
C LEU A 56 14.90 -7.88 -2.13
N ALA A 57 16.10 -7.61 -2.66
CA ALA A 57 16.76 -8.52 -3.60
C ALA A 57 17.03 -9.90 -2.97
N ASP A 58 17.43 -9.93 -1.70
CA ASP A 58 17.69 -11.17 -0.97
C ASP A 58 16.43 -12.00 -0.72
N VAL A 59 15.26 -11.37 -0.61
CA VAL A 59 13.98 -12.03 -0.32
C VAL A 59 13.27 -12.53 -1.59
N LEU A 60 13.59 -11.98 -2.77
CA LEU A 60 12.93 -12.36 -4.05
C LEU A 60 12.89 -13.88 -4.32
N PRO A 61 13.93 -14.68 -4.06
CA PRO A 61 13.88 -16.13 -4.28
C PRO A 61 12.83 -16.87 -3.45
N GLU A 62 12.39 -16.29 -2.33
CA GLU A 62 11.48 -16.89 -1.35
C GLU A 62 10.02 -16.44 -1.53
N LEU A 63 9.73 -15.65 -2.57
CA LEU A 63 8.43 -14.98 -2.78
C LEU A 63 7.22 -15.94 -2.87
N ALA A 64 7.46 -17.22 -3.19
CA ALA A 64 6.41 -18.25 -3.26
C ALA A 64 5.97 -18.78 -1.88
N ARG A 65 6.62 -18.36 -0.79
CA ARG A 65 6.28 -18.80 0.57
C ARG A 65 5.41 -17.76 1.27
N TYR A 66 4.51 -18.23 2.13
CA TYR A 66 3.78 -17.34 3.04
C TYR A 66 4.77 -16.64 3.99
N PRO A 67 4.55 -15.35 4.30
CA PRO A 67 5.32 -14.67 5.33
C PRO A 67 4.95 -15.21 6.71
N ASP A 68 5.72 -14.83 7.73
CA ASP A 68 5.31 -15.00 9.11
C ASP A 68 4.04 -14.18 9.39
N GLY A 69 2.91 -14.85 9.58
CA GLY A 69 1.61 -14.23 9.83
C GLY A 69 1.52 -13.45 11.14
N SER A 70 2.46 -13.65 12.08
CA SER A 70 2.53 -12.89 13.33
C SER A 70 3.33 -11.59 13.22
N ALA A 71 4.08 -11.42 12.13
CA ALA A 71 5.04 -10.33 11.92
C ALA A 71 6.03 -10.17 13.10
N TYR A 72 6.49 -11.28 13.68
CA TYR A 72 7.25 -11.33 14.92
C TYR A 72 8.48 -10.42 14.91
N LEU A 73 9.32 -10.54 13.88
CA LEU A 73 10.54 -9.74 13.76
C LEU A 73 10.25 -8.24 13.63
N LEU A 74 9.24 -7.87 12.85
CA LEU A 74 8.84 -6.47 12.67
C LEU A 74 8.29 -5.88 13.97
N LYS A 75 7.41 -6.60 14.67
CA LYS A 75 6.85 -6.15 15.96
C LYS A 75 7.92 -5.93 17.00
N ASN A 76 8.90 -6.83 17.13
CA ASN A 76 9.99 -6.67 18.09
C ASN A 76 10.84 -5.42 17.78
N ARG A 77 11.21 -5.20 16.51
CA ARG A 77 11.98 -4.01 16.13
C ARG A 77 11.21 -2.71 16.33
N LEU A 78 9.91 -2.71 16.04
CA LEU A 78 9.04 -1.55 16.28
C LEU A 78 8.86 -1.28 17.77
N SER A 79 8.69 -2.33 18.58
CA SER A 79 8.57 -2.22 20.04
C SER A 79 9.80 -1.56 20.65
N GLU A 80 11.00 -1.99 20.27
CA GLU A 80 12.27 -1.39 20.68
C GLU A 80 12.40 0.07 20.21
N PHE A 81 12.07 0.33 18.94
CA PHE A 81 12.21 1.66 18.34
C PHE A 81 11.24 2.68 18.94
N LEU A 82 9.99 2.28 19.21
CA LEU A 82 8.92 3.14 19.70
C LEU A 82 8.84 3.19 21.24
N GLY A 83 9.49 2.24 21.94
CA GLY A 83 9.42 2.13 23.40
C GLY A 83 8.07 1.66 23.93
N VAL A 84 7.36 0.80 23.19
CA VAL A 84 6.03 0.26 23.55
C VAL A 84 6.04 -1.26 23.57
N ALA A 85 5.10 -1.89 24.26
CA ALA A 85 5.00 -3.35 24.31
C ALA A 85 4.53 -3.93 22.96
N THR A 86 4.94 -5.15 22.61
CA THR A 86 4.58 -5.76 21.32
C THR A 86 3.08 -6.06 21.22
N GLU A 87 2.40 -6.24 22.36
CA GLU A 87 0.97 -6.46 22.49
C GLU A 87 0.15 -5.23 22.09
N THR A 88 0.74 -4.03 22.10
CA THR A 88 0.09 -2.80 21.64
C THR A 88 0.27 -2.55 20.14
N LEU A 89 0.93 -3.47 19.42
CA LEU A 89 1.23 -3.34 17.99
C LEU A 89 0.37 -4.29 17.15
N THR A 90 -0.34 -3.71 16.18
CA THR A 90 -1.03 -4.44 15.10
C THR A 90 -0.40 -4.05 13.77
N ILE A 91 -0.17 -5.03 12.89
CA ILE A 91 0.43 -4.83 11.58
C ILE A 91 -0.64 -4.96 10.51
N GLY A 92 -0.70 -4.00 9.59
CA GLY A 92 -1.58 -3.98 8.43
C GLY A 92 -0.81 -3.79 7.12
N ASN A 93 -1.48 -4.00 5.99
CA ASN A 93 -0.89 -3.79 4.66
C ASN A 93 -1.09 -2.33 4.22
N GLY A 94 -0.37 -1.42 4.87
CA GLY A 94 -0.65 0.01 4.84
C GLY A 94 -1.57 0.41 6.00
N SER A 95 -1.58 1.71 6.33
CA SER A 95 -2.35 2.25 7.46
C SER A 95 -3.78 2.64 7.10
N ASN A 96 -4.18 2.46 5.84
CA ASN A 96 -5.50 2.85 5.36
C ASN A 96 -6.51 1.74 5.67
N ASP A 97 -7.68 2.17 6.16
CA ASP A 97 -8.88 1.36 6.46
C ASP A 97 -8.65 0.01 7.15
#